data_AF-A0A7C8I095-F1
#
_entry.id   AF-A0A7C8I095-F1
#
_cell.length_a   1.000
_cell.length_b   1.000
_cell.length_c   1.000
_cell.angle_alpha   90.00
_cell.angle_beta   90.00
_cell.angle_gamma   90.00
#
_symmetry.space_group_name_H-M   'P 1'
#
loop_
_entity.id
_entity.type
_entity.pdbx_description
1 polymer ?
#
loop_
_entity_poly.entity_id
_entity_poly.type
_entity_poly.pdbx_seq_one_letter_code
_entity_poly.pdbx_strand_id
1 'polypeptide(L)'
;MDLASRALVQNLPAGVPDTYAARSEHSNVPISTLIHRRNGRRSREEQAQRQQYLSREEEKALIQFLLLMSNLGPWPPSANQVHTLPSL
;
A
#
# COMPACT_ATOMS: atom_id res chain seq x y z
N MET A 1 2.24 -14.84 2.80
CA MET A 1 1.32 -15.28 3.88
C MET A 1 1.60 -14.39 5.08
N ASP A 2 0.59 -13.69 5.61
CA ASP A 2 0.77 -12.79 6.76
C ASP A 2 1.06 -13.56 8.06
N LEU A 3 1.59 -12.85 9.05
CA LEU A 3 2.03 -13.41 10.34
C LEU A 3 0.90 -14.18 11.07
N ALA A 4 -0.33 -13.67 11.04
CA ALA A 4 -1.47 -14.31 11.70
C ALA A 4 -1.89 -15.61 10.98
N SER A 5 -1.89 -15.62 9.65
CA SER A 5 -2.11 -16.85 8.87
C SER A 5 -1.05 -17.90 9.20
N ARG A 6 0.23 -17.50 9.29
CA ARG A 6 1.31 -18.41 9.67
C ARG A 6 1.10 -18.97 11.07
N ALA A 7 0.74 -18.13 12.03
CA ALA A 7 0.45 -18.54 13.41
C ALA A 7 -0.73 -19.52 13.54
N LEU A 8 -1.70 -19.46 12.63
CA LEU A 8 -2.83 -20.41 12.58
C LEU A 8 -2.47 -21.79 12.00
N VAL A 9 -1.40 -21.90 11.21
CA VAL A 9 -0.97 -23.18 10.61
C VAL A 9 0.32 -23.73 11.24
N GLN A 10 0.99 -22.94 12.07
CA GLN A 10 2.20 -23.37 12.76
C GLN A 10 1.89 -24.47 13.77
N ASN A 11 2.74 -25.50 13.78
CA ASN A 11 2.63 -26.61 14.72
C ASN A 11 2.97 -26.12 16.13
N LEU A 12 2.13 -26.51 17.09
CA LEU A 12 2.38 -26.27 18.51
C LEU A 12 3.26 -27.39 19.08
N PRO A 13 4.01 -27.12 20.16
CA PRO A 13 4.76 -28.15 20.88
C PRO A 13 3.87 -29.30 21.35
N ALA A 14 4.42 -30.51 21.39
CA ALA A 14 3.68 -31.68 21.85
C ALA A 14 3.19 -31.50 23.30
N GLY A 15 1.91 -31.75 23.54
CA GLY A 15 1.27 -31.59 24.86
C GLY A 15 0.62 -30.23 25.10
N VAL A 16 0.78 -29.25 24.19
CA VAL A 16 0.10 -27.96 24.28
C VAL A 16 -1.26 -28.04 23.57
N PRO A 17 -2.37 -27.65 24.23
CA PRO A 17 -3.69 -27.60 23.59
C PRO A 17 -3.72 -26.60 22.42
N ASP A 18 -4.35 -26.98 21.30
CA ASP A 18 -4.52 -26.12 20.14
C ASP A 18 -5.61 -25.05 20.39
N THR A 19 -5.22 -24.00 21.13
CA THR A 19 -6.05 -22.87 21.50
C THR A 19 -5.47 -21.56 20.99
N TYR A 20 -6.30 -20.52 20.83
CA TYR A 20 -5.80 -19.20 20.42
C TYR A 20 -4.82 -18.60 21.43
N ALA A 21 -4.97 -18.89 22.73
CA ALA A 21 -4.04 -18.46 23.76
C ALA A 21 -2.65 -19.08 23.53
N ALA A 22 -2.59 -20.41 23.38
CA ALA A 22 -1.34 -21.11 23.09
C ALA A 22 -0.69 -20.64 21.78
N ARG A 23 -1.48 -20.42 20.73
CA ARG A 23 -0.97 -19.88 19.45
C ARG A 23 -0.48 -18.44 19.58
N SER A 24 -1.18 -17.60 20.35
CA SER A 24 -0.78 -16.21 20.61
C SER A 24 0.55 -16.16 21.37
N GLU A 25 0.70 -16.99 22.40
CA GLU A 25 1.94 -17.10 23.17
C GLU A 25 3.10 -17.61 22.30
N HIS A 26 2.85 -18.63 21.47
CA HIS A 26 3.89 -19.19 20.62
C HIS A 26 4.34 -18.23 19.50
N SER A 27 3.39 -17.54 18.86
CA SER A 27 3.66 -16.71 17.68
C SER A 27 3.86 -15.22 17.99
N ASN A 28 3.62 -14.81 19.23
CA ASN A 28 3.55 -13.42 19.67
C ASN A 28 2.53 -12.57 18.89
N VAL A 29 1.50 -13.22 18.32
CA VAL A 29 0.40 -12.57 17.60
C VAL A 29 -0.81 -12.46 18.54
N PRO A 30 -1.39 -11.27 18.75
CA PRO A 30 -2.56 -11.12 19.62
C PRO A 30 -3.71 -12.06 19.24
N ILE A 31 -4.38 -12.63 20.25
CA ILE A 31 -5.55 -13.51 20.10
C ILE A 31 -6.61 -12.89 19.18
N SER A 32 -6.90 -11.60 19.34
CA SER A 32 -7.89 -10.89 18.52
C SER A 32 -7.52 -10.90 17.04
N THR A 33 -6.24 -10.73 16.72
CA THR A 33 -5.71 -10.80 15.35
C THR A 33 -5.88 -12.20 14.77
N LEU A 34 -5.63 -13.26 15.56
CA LEU A 34 -5.83 -14.65 15.13
C LEU A 34 -7.31 -14.96 14.85
N ILE A 35 -8.22 -14.54 15.73
CA ILE A 35 -9.66 -14.73 15.57
C ILE A 35 -10.17 -14.00 14.32
N HIS A 36 -9.79 -12.73 14.15
CA HIS A 36 -10.16 -11.96 12.95
C HIS A 36 -9.66 -12.62 11.67
N ARG A 37 -8.43 -13.15 11.68
CA ARG A 37 -7.87 -13.81 10.52
C ARG A 37 -8.58 -15.12 10.20
N ARG A 38 -8.89 -15.95 11.20
CA ARG A 38 -9.69 -17.19 11.00
C ARG A 38 -11.10 -16.89 10.48
N ASN A 39 -11.69 -15.78 10.91
CA ASN A 39 -12.99 -15.30 10.42
C ASN A 39 -12.93 -14.70 9.00
N GLY A 40 -11.79 -14.79 8.30
CA GLY A 40 -11.65 -14.39 6.90
C GLY A 40 -11.35 -12.90 6.68
N ARG A 41 -11.04 -12.14 7.73
CA ARG A 41 -10.61 -10.74 7.56
C ARG A 41 -9.25 -10.72 6.84
N ARG A 42 -9.13 -9.88 5.80
CA ARG A 42 -7.86 -9.68 5.10
C ARG A 42 -6.85 -8.98 6.00
N SER A 43 -5.57 -9.34 5.84
CA SER A 43 -4.50 -8.55 6.45
C SER A 43 -4.44 -7.17 5.78
N ARG A 44 -3.86 -6.18 6.46
CA ARG A 44 -3.64 -4.85 5.88
C ARG A 44 -2.75 -4.89 4.65
N GLU A 45 -1.75 -5.77 4.62
CA GLU A 45 -0.85 -5.95 3.48
C GLU A 45 -1.59 -6.53 2.28
N GLU A 46 -2.40 -7.57 2.50
CA GLU A 46 -3.21 -8.20 1.46
C GLU A 46 -4.28 -7.23 0.93
N GLN A 47 -4.83 -6.40 1.81
CA GLN A 47 -5.73 -5.32 1.44
C GLN A 47 -5.01 -4.26 0.62
N ALA A 48 -3.82 -3.81 1.03
CA ALA A 48 -3.02 -2.84 0.30
C ALA A 48 -2.66 -3.34 -1.10
N GLN A 49 -2.22 -4.60 -1.22
CA GLN A 49 -1.92 -5.22 -2.51
C GLN A 49 -3.13 -5.25 -3.44
N ARG A 50 -4.33 -5.55 -2.91
CA ARG A 50 -5.58 -5.51 -3.69
C ARG A 50 -6.06 -4.11 -4.02
N GLN A 51 -5.73 -3.13 -3.19
CA GLN A 51 -6.05 -1.72 -3.39
C GLN A 51 -4.99 -1.00 -4.23
N GLN A 52 -3.89 -1.66 -4.56
CA GLN A 52 -2.87 -1.14 -5.44
C GLN A 52 -3.35 -1.22 -6.88
N TYR A 53 -3.84 -0.09 -7.40
CA TYR A 53 -4.33 0.05 -8.78
C TYR A 53 -3.20 0.13 -9.80
N LEU A 54 -2.06 0.69 -9.39
CA LEU A 54 -0.91 0.92 -10.26
C LEU A 54 0.20 -0.04 -9.88
N SER A 55 0.81 -0.66 -10.88
CA SER A 55 2.09 -1.33 -10.72
C SER A 55 3.14 -0.33 -10.23
N ARG A 56 4.21 -0.85 -9.65
CA ARG A 56 5.32 -0.02 -9.13
C ARG A 56 5.95 0.81 -10.24
N GLU A 57 5.94 0.28 -11.46
CA GLU A 57 6.44 0.93 -12.67
C GLU A 57 5.53 2.08 -13.11
N GLU A 58 4.20 1.87 -13.12
CA GLU A 58 3.22 2.91 -13.44
C GLU A 58 3.23 4.04 -12.42
N GLU A 59 3.36 3.73 -11.13
CA GLU A 59 3.50 4.74 -10.07
C GLU A 59 4.76 5.61 -10.31
N LYS A 60 5.90 4.99 -10.62
CA LYS A 60 7.14 5.73 -10.96
C LYS A 60 6.97 6.61 -12.19
N ALA A 61 6.34 6.09 -13.25
CA ALA A 61 6.10 6.84 -14.47
C ALA A 61 5.17 8.04 -14.22
N LEU A 62 4.11 7.85 -13.44
CA LEU A 62 3.19 8.92 -13.06
C LEU A 62 3.88 9.99 -12.20
N ILE A 63 4.71 9.59 -11.23
CA ILE A 63 5.48 10.55 -10.43
C ILE A 63 6.43 11.35 -11.32
N GLN A 64 7.17 10.70 -12.23
CA GLN A 64 8.05 11.40 -13.17
C GLN A 64 7.29 12.37 -14.07
N PHE A 65 6.13 11.94 -14.59
CA PHE A 65 5.27 12.77 -15.42
C PHE A 65 4.72 13.99 -14.65
N LEU A 66 4.20 13.80 -13.45
CA LEU A 66 3.71 14.88 -12.60
C LEU A 66 4.82 15.87 -12.22
N LEU A 67 6.02 15.37 -11.94
CA LEU A 67 7.19 16.20 -11.63
C LEU A 67 7.62 17.02 -12.85
N LEU A 68 7.66 16.40 -14.03
CA LEU A 68 7.92 17.09 -15.29
C LEU A 68 6.89 18.20 -15.54
N MET A 69 5.60 17.90 -15.41
CA MET A 69 4.52 18.87 -15.58
C MET A 69 4.58 20.02 -14.57
N SER A 70 4.98 19.74 -13.33
CA SER A 70 5.14 20.78 -12.29
C SER A 70 6.29 21.74 -12.61
N ASN A 71 7.37 21.23 -13.21
CA ASN A 71 8.50 22.05 -13.64
C ASN A 71 8.22 22.90 -14.89
N LEU A 72 7.20 22.53 -15.69
CA LEU A 72 6.86 23.22 -16.94
C LEU A 72 5.99 24.48 -16.74
N GLY A 73 5.59 24.78 -15.49
CA GLY A 73 4.82 25.98 -15.14
C GLY A 73 3.35 25.94 -15.61
N PRO A 74 2.48 26.81 -15.06
CA PRO A 74 1.06 26.83 -15.41
C PRO A 74 0.86 27.28 -16.87
N TRP A 75 0.24 26.41 -17.66
CA TRP A 75 -0.35 26.71 -18.97
C TRP A 75 -1.68 27.47 -18.75
N PRO A 76 -1.99 28.61 -19.43
CA PRO A 76 -1.52 29.04 -20.75
C PRO A 76 -0.43 30.13 -20.71
N PRO A 77 0.32 30.33 -21.80
CA PRO A 77 1.21 31.48 -21.93
C PRO A 77 0.35 32.74 -21.86
N SER A 78 0.62 33.60 -20.89
CA SER A 78 -0.08 34.87 -20.72
C SER A 78 -0.18 35.61 -22.05
N ALA A 79 -1.38 35.79 -22.56
CA ALA A 79 -1.71 36.39 -23.85
C ALA A 79 -1.44 37.91 -23.94
N ASN A 80 -0.39 38.41 -23.26
CA ASN A 80 -0.11 39.84 -23.12
C ASN A 80 1.27 40.26 -23.68
N GLN A 81 1.84 39.51 -24.63
CA GLN A 81 3.05 39.93 -25.38
C GLN A 81 2.76 40.28 -26.86
N VAL A 82 1.60 40.87 -27.14
CA VAL A 82 1.31 41.50 -28.44
C VAL A 82 1.39 43.02 -28.35
N HIS A 83 2.55 43.56 -27.97
CA HIS A 83 2.89 44.95 -28.25
C HIS A 83 4.42 45.08 -28.36
N THR A 84 4.91 45.09 -29.59
CA THR A 84 5.80 46.11 -30.20
C THR A 84 6.53 45.49 -31.39
N LEU A 85 6.00 45.68 -32.59
CA LEU A 85 6.81 45.65 -33.80
C LEU A 85 7.25 47.09 -34.10
N PRO A 86 8.52 47.35 -34.44
CA PRO A 86 8.96 48.69 -34.83
C PRO A 86 8.43 49.01 -36.23
N SER A 87 7.77 50.14 -36.37
CA SER A 87 7.39 50.72 -37.67
C SER A 87 8.65 51.08 -38.46
N LEU A 88 8.77 50.58 -39.69
CA LEU A 88 9.69 51.09 -40.70
C LEU A 88 9.13 52.37 -41.32
#